data_AF-A0A5M9X0F0-F1
#
_entry.id   AF-A0A5M9X0F0-F1
#
_cell.length_a   1.000
_cell.length_b   1.000
_cell.length_c   1.000
_cell.angle_alpha   90.00
_cell.angle_beta   90.00
_cell.angle_gamma   90.00
#
_symmetry.space_group_name_H-M   'P 1'
#
loop_
_entity.id
_entity.type
_entity.pdbx_description
1 polymer ?
#
loop_
_entity_poly.entity_id
_entity_poly.type
_entity_poly.pdbx_seq_one_letter_code
_entity_poly.pdbx_strand_id
1 'polypeptide(L)'
;MRKKIKQLMACVLAVLLISALLPEWIGGKAYAADRYIIKRVAGTGSRGFSGDGGAAVSAQLKDPFGVAVDSSGNVYIADYGNQRIRKVDPTGEISTFAGTGTGGYSGDG
;
A
#
# COMPACT_ATOMS: atom_id res chain seq x y z
N MET A 1 -13.17 -17.84 52.88
CA MET A 1 -12.39 -17.87 51.61
C MET A 1 -13.23 -17.60 50.36
N ARG A 2 -14.43 -18.20 50.19
CA ARG A 2 -15.26 -18.04 48.97
C ARG A 2 -15.81 -16.62 48.69
N LYS A 3 -16.08 -15.81 49.72
CA LYS A 3 -16.59 -14.43 49.56
C LYS A 3 -15.55 -13.47 48.96
N LYS A 4 -14.28 -13.55 49.41
CA LYS A 4 -13.17 -12.74 48.85
C LYS A 4 -12.88 -13.05 47.38
N ILE A 5 -13.00 -14.33 46.98
CA ILE A 5 -12.82 -14.76 45.58
C ILE A 5 -13.93 -14.22 44.67
N LYS A 6 -15.19 -14.26 45.10
CA LYS A 6 -16.31 -13.68 44.34
C LYS A 6 -16.17 -12.16 44.17
N GLN A 7 -15.69 -11.46 45.20
CA GLN A 7 -15.47 -10.01 45.17
C GLN A 7 -14.28 -9.63 44.27
N LEU A 8 -13.24 -10.45 44.25
CA LEU A 8 -12.10 -10.30 43.34
C LEU A 8 -12.52 -10.52 41.88
N MET A 9 -13.31 -11.57 41.60
CA MET A 9 -13.81 -11.81 40.24
C MET A 9 -14.78 -10.73 39.76
N ALA A 10 -15.63 -10.19 40.65
CA ALA A 10 -16.50 -9.06 40.33
C ALA A 10 -15.72 -7.78 39.99
N CYS A 11 -14.62 -7.49 40.70
CA CYS A 11 -13.76 -6.36 40.37
C CYS A 11 -13.03 -6.54 39.03
N VAL A 12 -12.54 -7.75 38.73
CA VAL A 12 -11.86 -8.04 37.46
C VAL A 12 -12.82 -7.93 36.27
N LEU A 13 -14.05 -8.44 36.39
CA LEU A 13 -15.08 -8.28 35.36
C LEU A 13 -15.51 -6.81 35.19
N ALA A 14 -15.65 -6.04 36.28
CA ALA A 14 -16.02 -4.63 36.21
C ALA A 14 -14.92 -3.78 35.52
N VAL A 15 -13.65 -4.05 35.79
CA VAL A 15 -12.51 -3.37 35.13
C VAL A 15 -12.44 -3.71 33.63
N LEU A 16 -12.74 -4.95 33.25
CA LEU A 16 -12.77 -5.40 31.85
C LEU A 16 -13.99 -4.85 31.07
N LEU A 17 -15.11 -4.58 31.74
CA LEU A 17 -16.28 -3.95 31.10
C LEU A 17 -16.12 -2.44 30.92
N ILE A 18 -15.43 -1.75 31.83
CA ILE A 18 -15.21 -0.30 31.74
C ILE A 18 -14.26 0.05 30.59
N SER A 19 -13.24 -0.78 30.31
CA SER A 19 -12.33 -0.53 29.18
C SER A 19 -12.98 -0.68 27.80
N ALA A 20 -14.14 -1.33 27.70
CA ALA A 20 -14.92 -1.49 26.47
C ALA A 20 -15.93 -0.34 26.24
N LEU A 21 -16.12 0.55 27.20
CA LEU A 21 -17.13 1.63 27.18
C LEU A 21 -16.53 3.03 27.22
N LEU A 22 -15.21 3.16 27.34
CA LEU A 22 -14.54 4.46 27.27
C LEU A 22 -14.18 4.79 25.82
N PRO A 23 -14.45 6.02 25.35
CA PRO A 23 -13.95 6.46 24.06
C PRO A 23 -12.43 6.42 24.07
N GLU A 24 -11.85 6.03 22.93
CA GLU A 24 -10.40 5.75 22.76
C GLU A 24 -9.49 6.99 22.91
N TRP A 25 -10.00 8.08 23.51
CA TRP A 25 -9.34 9.37 23.66
C TRP A 25 -8.56 9.53 24.97
N ILE A 26 -8.63 8.58 25.90
CA ILE A 26 -7.94 8.67 27.20
C ILE A 26 -6.97 7.50 27.36
N GLY A 27 -5.81 7.63 26.73
CA GLY A 27 -4.62 6.85 27.07
C GLY A 27 -4.33 5.65 26.18
N GLY A 28 -3.44 5.87 25.20
CA GLY A 28 -2.32 4.95 25.03
C GLY A 28 -2.52 3.71 24.18
N LYS A 29 -3.42 3.70 23.19
CA LYS A 29 -3.05 2.97 21.97
C LYS A 29 -2.02 3.85 21.27
N ALA A 30 -0.73 3.50 21.40
CA ALA A 30 0.16 3.73 20.27
C ALA A 30 -0.63 3.32 19.04
N TYR A 31 -0.92 4.27 18.14
CA TYR A 31 -1.57 3.99 16.87
C TYR A 31 -0.87 2.75 16.30
N ALA A 32 -1.53 1.61 16.40
CA ALA A 32 -0.91 0.33 16.12
C ALA A 32 -0.31 0.44 14.71
N ALA A 33 1.00 0.21 14.57
CA ALA A 33 1.79 0.40 13.36
C ALA A 33 1.32 -0.43 12.14
N ASP A 34 0.18 -1.12 12.26
CA ASP A 34 -0.40 -2.03 11.28
C ASP A 34 -1.52 -1.44 10.42
N ARG A 35 -2.02 -0.23 10.70
CA ARG A 35 -3.11 0.36 9.89
C ARG A 35 -2.68 1.44 8.89
N TYR A 36 -1.42 1.85 8.91
CA TYR A 36 -0.84 2.78 7.95
C TYR A 36 0.54 2.31 7.50
N ILE A 37 0.58 1.17 6.80
CA ILE A 37 1.81 0.63 6.23
C ILE A 37 2.02 1.23 4.83
N ILE A 38 3.14 1.92 4.65
CA ILE A 38 3.59 2.33 3.30
C ILE A 38 4.33 1.14 2.68
N LYS A 39 3.85 0.65 1.54
CA LYS A 39 4.50 -0.40 0.76
C LYS A 39 4.90 0.13 -0.61
N ARG A 40 5.96 -0.46 -1.15
CA ARG A 40 6.38 -0.21 -2.52
C ARG A 40 5.48 -0.97 -3.48
N VAL A 41 4.95 -0.29 -4.48
CA VAL A 41 4.15 -0.89 -5.56
C VAL A 41 5.02 -1.23 -6.76
N ALA A 42 6.01 -0.40 -7.09
CA ALA A 42 6.96 -0.63 -8.17
C ALA A 42 8.31 0.07 -7.91
N GLY A 43 9.34 -0.34 -8.65
CA GLY A 43 10.64 0.35 -8.67
C GLY A 43 11.70 -0.29 -7.76
N THR A 44 12.95 -0.22 -8.19
CA THR A 44 14.13 -0.61 -7.38
C THR A 44 14.83 0.57 -6.71
N GLY A 45 14.49 1.81 -7.10
CA GLY A 45 15.20 3.03 -6.72
C GLY A 45 16.31 3.44 -7.68
N SER A 46 16.71 2.56 -8.61
CA SER A 46 17.66 2.88 -9.68
C SER A 46 16.93 3.32 -10.95
N ARG A 47 17.38 4.42 -11.55
CA ARG A 47 16.86 4.92 -12.83
C ARG A 47 17.17 3.94 -13.96
N GLY A 48 16.17 3.54 -14.74
CA GLY A 48 16.35 2.66 -15.89
C GLY A 48 15.03 2.07 -16.39
N PHE A 49 15.10 1.15 -17.34
CA PHE A 49 13.96 0.40 -17.86
C PHE A 49 14.27 -1.10 -17.83
N SER A 50 13.50 -1.86 -17.08
CA SER A 50 13.59 -3.31 -17.00
C SER A 50 12.32 -3.91 -16.39
N GLY A 51 12.25 -5.25 -16.34
CA GLY A 51 11.33 -5.99 -15.48
C GLY A 51 9.93 -6.23 -16.04
N ASP A 52 9.66 -5.91 -17.31
CA ASP A 52 8.39 -6.29 -17.95
C ASP A 52 8.19 -7.82 -17.89
N GLY A 53 6.98 -8.25 -17.54
CA GLY A 53 6.62 -9.65 -17.30
C GLY A 53 7.05 -10.19 -15.93
N GLY A 54 7.59 -9.33 -15.05
CA GLY A 54 8.06 -9.70 -13.71
C GLY A 54 7.45 -8.87 -12.60
N ALA A 55 7.92 -9.11 -11.37
CA ALA A 55 7.45 -8.39 -10.20
C ALA A 55 7.76 -6.88 -10.29
N ALA A 56 6.75 -6.04 -10.14
CA ALA A 56 6.85 -4.59 -10.27
C ALA A 56 7.89 -3.96 -9.34
N VAL A 57 8.03 -4.52 -8.12
CA VAL A 57 9.01 -4.07 -7.11
C VAL A 57 10.47 -4.33 -7.50
N SER A 58 10.71 -5.14 -8.53
CA SER A 58 12.04 -5.45 -9.07
C SER A 58 12.32 -4.75 -10.39
N ALA A 59 11.33 -4.06 -10.97
CA ALA A 59 11.50 -3.31 -12.21
C ALA A 59 12.15 -1.95 -11.98
N GLN A 60 12.89 -1.48 -12.98
CA GLN A 60 13.41 -0.12 -13.01
C GLN A 60 12.40 0.83 -13.67
N LEU A 61 12.32 2.03 -13.10
CA LEU A 61 11.56 3.18 -13.59
C LEU A 61 12.51 4.38 -13.70
N LYS A 62 12.24 5.31 -14.59
CA LYS A 62 13.04 6.51 -14.81
C LYS A 62 12.15 7.75 -14.75
N ASP A 63 12.32 8.52 -13.69
CA ASP A 63 11.61 9.78 -13.45
C ASP A 63 10.07 9.63 -13.53
N PRO A 64 9.42 8.76 -12.73
CA PRO A 64 7.97 8.60 -12.77
C PRO A 64 7.24 9.85 -12.25
N PHE A 65 6.33 10.43 -13.02
CA PHE A 65 5.71 11.74 -12.72
C PHE A 65 4.22 11.70 -12.34
N GLY A 66 3.55 10.56 -12.56
CA GLY A 66 2.12 10.45 -12.30
C GLY A 66 1.70 9.01 -12.09
N VAL A 67 0.58 8.86 -11.39
CA VAL A 67 -0.05 7.56 -11.11
C VAL A 67 -1.57 7.67 -11.25
N ALA A 68 -2.20 6.65 -11.82
CA ALA A 68 -3.65 6.48 -11.86
C ALA A 68 -4.01 5.03 -11.53
N VAL A 69 -5.22 4.79 -11.03
CA VAL A 69 -5.72 3.45 -10.70
C VAL A 69 -7.08 3.26 -11.33
N ASP A 70 -7.30 2.13 -12.00
CA ASP A 70 -8.61 1.79 -12.57
C ASP A 70 -9.51 1.02 -11.58
N SER A 71 -10.76 0.76 -11.97
CA SER A 71 -11.72 0.02 -11.16
C SER A 71 -11.34 -1.46 -10.91
N SER A 72 -10.43 -2.00 -11.71
CA SER A 72 -9.92 -3.37 -11.58
C SER A 72 -8.69 -3.43 -10.67
N GLY A 73 -8.21 -2.29 -10.16
CA GLY A 73 -7.03 -2.20 -9.30
C GLY A 73 -5.71 -2.20 -10.06
N ASN A 74 -5.71 -2.02 -11.38
CA ASN A 74 -4.47 -1.81 -12.12
C ASN A 74 -3.91 -0.42 -11.83
N VAL A 75 -2.61 -0.33 -11.58
CA VAL A 75 -1.89 0.92 -11.34
C VAL A 75 -1.12 1.31 -12.59
N TYR A 76 -1.43 2.47 -13.13
CA TYR A 76 -0.76 3.04 -14.30
C TYR A 76 0.24 4.10 -13.85
N ILE A 77 1.48 3.97 -14.28
CA ILE A 77 2.60 4.82 -13.88
C ILE A 77 3.12 5.52 -15.14
N ALA A 78 3.16 6.85 -15.11
CA ALA A 78 3.80 7.64 -16.15
C ALA A 78 5.32 7.60 -15.97
N ASP A 79 5.98 6.62 -16.58
CA ASP A 79 7.43 6.39 -16.56
C ASP A 79 8.12 7.34 -17.56
N TYR A 80 8.05 8.64 -17.23
CA TYR A 80 8.29 9.75 -18.15
C TYR A 80 9.67 9.71 -18.79
N GLY A 81 10.73 9.46 -18.00
CA GLY A 81 12.10 9.40 -18.51
C GLY A 81 12.36 8.21 -19.42
N ASN A 82 11.48 7.20 -19.39
CA ASN A 82 11.45 6.05 -20.29
C ASN A 82 10.38 6.19 -21.38
N GLN A 83 9.66 7.31 -21.48
CA GLN A 83 8.69 7.62 -22.54
C GLN A 83 7.63 6.53 -22.74
N ARG A 84 7.10 6.01 -21.63
CA ARG A 84 6.12 4.91 -21.59
C ARG A 84 5.12 5.09 -20.45
N ILE A 85 3.97 4.45 -20.59
CA ILE A 85 3.04 4.17 -19.49
C ILE A 85 3.26 2.73 -19.06
N ARG A 86 3.59 2.52 -17.79
CA ARG A 86 3.75 1.20 -17.19
C ARG A 86 2.48 0.83 -16.45
N LYS A 87 2.07 -0.44 -16.53
CA LYS A 87 0.92 -0.98 -15.80
C LYS A 87 1.41 -2.00 -14.81
N VAL A 88 1.01 -1.86 -13.56
CA VAL A 88 1.13 -2.89 -12.52
C VAL A 88 -0.27 -3.47 -12.29
N ASP A 89 -0.42 -4.77 -12.49
CA ASP A 89 -1.71 -5.43 -12.24
C ASP A 89 -1.91 -5.81 -10.75
N PRO A 90 -3.11 -6.26 -10.35
CA PRO A 90 -3.36 -6.68 -8.97
C PRO A 90 -2.52 -7.87 -8.49
N THR A 91 -1.90 -8.62 -9.38
CA THR A 91 -0.97 -9.72 -9.04
C THR A 91 0.44 -9.20 -8.74
N GLY A 92 0.72 -7.93 -9.05
CA GLY A 92 2.00 -7.28 -8.85
C GLY A 92 2.96 -7.42 -10.03
N GLU A 93 2.48 -7.88 -11.19
CA GLU A 93 3.26 -7.94 -12.43
C GLU A 93 3.28 -6.57 -13.10
N ILE A 94 4.44 -6.14 -13.61
CA ILE A 94 4.58 -4.92 -14.41
C ILE A 94 4.74 -5.22 -15.90
N SER A 95 4.12 -4.39 -16.72
CA SER A 95 4.25 -4.42 -18.18
C SER A 95 4.24 -3.01 -18.77
N THR A 96 4.67 -2.87 -20.02
CA THR A 96 4.45 -1.66 -20.80
C THR A 96 3.03 -1.66 -21.35
N PHE A 97 2.22 -0.69 -20.93
CA PHE A 97 0.86 -0.51 -21.43
C PHE A 97 0.83 0.34 -22.70
N ALA A 98 1.65 1.37 -22.76
CA ALA A 98 1.76 2.24 -23.93
C ALA A 98 3.16 2.87 -24.05
N GLY A 99 3.52 3.25 -25.28
CA GLY A 99 4.79 3.88 -25.61
C GLY A 99 5.89 2.88 -26.01
N THR A 100 6.85 3.35 -26.79
CA THR A 100 7.95 2.53 -27.34
C THR A 100 9.30 2.84 -26.69
N GLY A 101 9.37 3.88 -25.85
CA GLY A 101 10.60 4.40 -25.28
C GLY A 101 11.36 5.36 -26.17
N THR A 102 10.71 5.85 -27.21
CA THR A 102 11.17 6.99 -28.00
C THR A 102 10.15 8.11 -27.87
N GLY A 103 10.63 9.32 -27.59
CA GLY A 103 9.80 10.49 -27.38
C GLY A 103 9.33 11.00 -28.72
N GLY A 104 8.04 11.28 -28.83
CA GLY A 104 7.44 11.74 -30.08
C GLY A 104 5.95 11.45 -30.13
N TYR A 105 5.35 11.77 -31.27
CA TYR A 105 3.95 11.51 -31.58
C TYR A 105 3.91 10.67 -32.86
N SER A 106 3.23 9.52 -32.82
CA SER A 106 3.09 8.60 -33.96
C SER A 106 1.65 8.45 -34.46
N GLY A 107 0.72 9.26 -33.96
CA GLY A 107 -0.71 9.17 -34.28
C GLY A 107 -1.59 8.91 -33.04
N ASP A 108 -2.89 8.81 -33.28
CA ASP A 108 -3.96 8.71 -32.29
C ASP A 108 -4.34 7.26 -31.87
N GLY A 109 -3.70 6.25 -32.46
CA GLY A 109 -3.88 4.84 -32.06
C GLY A 109 -5.08 4.18 -32.73
#